data_AF-A0A847LWQ9-F1
#
_entry.id   AF-A0A847LWQ9-F1
#
_cell.length_a   1.000
_cell.length_b   1.000
_cell.length_c   1.000
_cell.angle_alpha   90.00
_cell.angle_beta   90.00
_cell.angle_gamma   90.00
#
_symmetry.space_group_name_H-M   'P 1'
#
loop_
_entity.id
_entity.type
_entity.pdbx_description
1 polymer ?
#
loop_
_entity_poly.entity_id
_entity_poly.type
_entity_poly.pdbx_seq_one_letter_code
_entity_poly.pdbx_strand_id
1 'polypeptide(L)'
;MRFFKRYWSLIVTGALIPLLLFLALNQLQWVQDLGIRERYRLIQALHSTATQLGSAIQNEIAIIPVLFDIDCDEMSAILSNRDYGEFANRWAAWQTYAQSPDIISDLYIMVDEGLPATDLPIWQWNGSQFVSVKSNFTIENEEGGLFVFPLRPGGSEKRYKMVVRINDEVLGQKLLPPLAEQYLFGKTDYYFRIMDTVRQRVVYESSKTIPESLFNTPDIRYPLLRPDFLYFFNRLPQNQDPNFASVPAMTILQLRRQNAKNRENPDRAAEIYFDLNRRPPDARDRTENARWVLEAVHTSGSLKAVVNMLILRNTMLSIGTLILLAFALIALTIAVRRNQELAERQQDFIATVTHELKTPVAVIKSAADNLATGIITGADRARSYGELILGESNKLATMVDRLLVYSRLSSHKPIEFELLDLRELIYQVLKLYETQLTEAAFRVEVIAPHPVYIRGDRQTLDLALGNL
;
A
#
# COMPACT_ATOMS: atom_id res chain seq x y z
N MET A 1 36.88 18.59 -27.24
CA MET A 1 36.47 17.16 -27.21
C MET A 1 37.04 16.38 -26.01
N ARG A 2 38.37 16.26 -25.79
CA ARG A 2 38.96 15.52 -24.65
C ARG A 2 38.43 15.92 -23.26
N PHE A 3 38.21 17.22 -23.01
CA PHE A 3 37.65 17.73 -21.75
C PHE A 3 36.26 17.12 -21.45
N PHE A 4 35.38 17.07 -22.46
CA PHE A 4 34.04 16.49 -22.34
C PHE A 4 34.10 15.01 -21.96
N LYS A 5 34.98 14.22 -22.59
CA LYS A 5 35.20 12.79 -22.24
C LYS A 5 35.59 12.61 -20.76
N ARG A 6 36.53 13.42 -20.26
CA ARG A 6 37.05 13.30 -18.88
C ARG A 6 36.00 13.62 -17.81
N TYR A 7 35.14 14.60 -18.05
CA TYR A 7 34.09 15.01 -17.10
C TYR A 7 32.74 14.32 -17.32
N TRP A 8 32.52 13.61 -18.43
CA TRP A 8 31.23 12.95 -18.73
C TRP A 8 30.77 12.02 -17.60
N SER A 9 31.65 11.19 -17.04
CA SER A 9 31.27 10.30 -15.93
C SER A 9 30.85 11.08 -14.66
N LEU A 10 31.51 12.21 -14.39
CA LEU A 10 31.20 13.08 -13.24
C LEU A 10 29.87 13.84 -13.44
N ILE A 11 29.60 14.30 -14.66
CA ILE A 11 28.32 14.94 -15.02
C ILE A 11 27.18 13.94 -14.89
N VAL A 12 27.36 12.70 -15.39
CA VAL A 12 26.36 11.63 -15.29
C VAL A 12 26.10 11.25 -13.82
N THR A 13 27.12 11.00 -13.00
CA THR A 13 26.89 10.75 -11.56
C THR A 13 26.29 11.96 -10.83
N GLY A 14 26.70 13.17 -11.20
CA GLY A 14 26.17 14.42 -10.64
C GLY A 14 24.70 14.66 -10.97
N ALA A 15 24.20 14.16 -12.10
CA ALA A 15 22.79 14.21 -12.47
C ALA A 15 21.96 13.06 -11.85
N LEU A 16 22.56 11.88 -11.64
CA LEU A 16 21.87 10.71 -11.09
C LEU A 16 21.64 10.79 -9.57
N ILE A 17 22.52 11.43 -8.81
CA ILE A 17 22.32 11.65 -7.37
C ILE A 17 21.03 12.45 -7.06
N PRO A 18 20.78 13.64 -7.64
CA PRO A 18 19.54 14.38 -7.39
C PRO A 18 18.31 13.68 -7.98
N LEU A 19 18.45 12.92 -9.08
CA LEU A 19 17.35 12.08 -9.60
C LEU A 19 16.97 10.98 -8.60
N LEU A 20 17.94 10.30 -8.00
CA LEU A 20 17.70 9.29 -6.96
C LEU A 20 17.10 9.89 -5.69
N LEU A 21 17.58 11.08 -5.28
CA LEU A 21 16.99 11.82 -4.16
C LEU A 21 15.52 12.19 -4.44
N PHE A 22 15.23 12.67 -5.65
CA PHE A 22 13.87 13.01 -6.08
C PHE A 22 12.96 11.77 -6.10
N LEU A 23 13.42 10.65 -6.64
CA LEU A 23 12.68 9.38 -6.61
C LEU A 23 12.42 8.93 -5.17
N ALA A 24 13.42 8.99 -4.29
CA ALA A 24 13.28 8.64 -2.88
C ALA A 24 12.24 9.49 -2.15
N LEU A 25 12.24 10.81 -2.39
CA LEU A 25 11.27 11.74 -1.81
C LEU A 25 9.83 11.45 -2.28
N ASN A 26 9.62 11.26 -3.58
CA ASN A 26 8.31 10.89 -4.14
C ASN A 26 7.83 9.53 -3.60
N GLN A 27 8.72 8.55 -3.48
CA GLN A 27 8.40 7.22 -2.97
C GLN A 27 8.00 7.27 -1.48
N LEU A 28 8.66 8.12 -0.68
CA LEU A 28 8.32 8.33 0.73
C LEU A 28 6.94 8.99 0.89
N GLN A 29 6.64 10.02 0.09
CA GLN A 29 5.33 10.67 0.04
C GLN A 29 4.24 9.67 -0.36
N TRP A 30 4.46 8.90 -1.44
CA TRP A 30 3.50 7.92 -1.94
C TRP A 30 3.16 6.83 -0.92
N VAL A 31 4.15 6.32 -0.16
CA VAL A 31 3.91 5.33 0.92
C VAL A 31 3.09 5.93 2.07
N GLN A 32 3.34 7.18 2.46
CA GLN A 32 2.52 7.88 3.45
C GLN A 32 1.08 8.07 2.96
N ASP A 33 0.91 8.57 1.73
CA ASP A 33 -0.40 8.76 1.10
C ASP A 33 -1.17 7.45 0.93
N LEU A 34 -0.49 6.33 0.67
CA LEU A 34 -1.11 5.00 0.59
C LEU A 34 -1.67 4.58 1.95
N GLY A 35 -0.87 4.70 3.02
CA GLY A 35 -1.32 4.36 4.38
C GLY A 35 -2.47 5.24 4.87
N ILE A 36 -2.45 6.53 4.51
CA ILE A 36 -3.55 7.46 4.77
C ILE A 36 -4.81 7.03 3.99
N ARG A 37 -4.70 6.78 2.67
CA ARG A 37 -5.83 6.38 1.82
C ARG A 37 -6.48 5.07 2.27
N GLU A 38 -5.69 4.05 2.62
CA GLU A 38 -6.25 2.78 3.10
C GLU A 38 -6.98 2.95 4.43
N ARG A 39 -6.44 3.76 5.35
CA ARG A 39 -7.13 4.12 6.60
C ARG A 39 -8.47 4.82 6.33
N TYR A 40 -8.52 5.76 5.39
CA TYR A 40 -9.76 6.43 4.98
C TYR A 40 -10.78 5.44 4.41
N ARG A 41 -10.34 4.57 3.50
CA ARG A 41 -11.19 3.52 2.88
C ARG A 41 -11.83 2.60 3.93
N LEU A 42 -11.04 2.13 4.89
CA LEU A 42 -11.52 1.27 5.98
C LEU A 42 -12.53 2.00 6.88
N ILE A 43 -12.24 3.24 7.27
CA ILE A 43 -13.17 4.08 8.06
C ILE A 43 -14.47 4.35 7.30
N GLN A 44 -14.41 4.61 5.99
CA GLN A 44 -15.58 4.90 5.16
C GLN A 44 -16.46 3.66 4.95
N ALA A 45 -15.86 2.50 4.70
CA ALA A 45 -16.57 1.22 4.64
C ALA A 45 -17.31 0.95 5.95
N LEU A 46 -16.62 1.11 7.08
CA LEU A 46 -17.18 0.92 8.42
C LEU A 46 -18.33 1.91 8.73
N HIS A 47 -18.21 3.17 8.30
CA HIS A 47 -19.25 4.19 8.43
C HIS A 47 -20.48 3.90 7.56
N SER A 48 -20.27 3.38 6.35
CA SER A 48 -21.36 2.92 5.47
C SER A 48 -22.12 1.76 6.11
N THR A 49 -21.41 0.75 6.62
CA THR A 49 -22.02 -0.38 7.33
C THR A 49 -22.76 0.06 8.60
N ALA A 50 -22.19 0.97 9.39
CA ALA A 50 -22.83 1.53 10.57
C ALA A 50 -24.11 2.33 10.22
N THR A 51 -24.12 3.02 9.08
CA THR A 51 -25.30 3.71 8.55
C THR A 51 -26.39 2.71 8.14
N GLN A 52 -26.03 1.65 7.42
CA GLN A 52 -26.96 0.58 7.03
C GLN A 52 -27.60 -0.10 8.24
N LEU A 53 -26.80 -0.43 9.27
CA LEU A 53 -27.29 -0.99 10.52
C LEU A 53 -28.20 -0.01 11.27
N GLY A 54 -27.81 1.26 11.37
CA GLY A 54 -28.63 2.32 11.96
C GLY A 54 -29.98 2.45 11.26
N SER A 55 -29.99 2.51 9.93
CA SER A 55 -31.21 2.53 9.10
C SER A 55 -32.06 1.25 9.28
N ALA A 56 -31.46 0.08 9.43
CA ALA A 56 -32.19 -1.16 9.69
C ALA A 56 -32.89 -1.15 11.06
N ILE A 57 -32.16 -0.82 12.14
CA ILE A 57 -32.71 -0.67 13.49
C ILE A 57 -33.82 0.40 13.52
N GLN A 58 -33.57 1.54 12.88
CA GLN A 58 -34.54 2.62 12.71
C GLN A 58 -35.81 2.12 12.00
N ASN A 59 -35.71 1.31 10.94
CA ASN A 59 -36.87 0.76 10.23
C ASN A 59 -37.69 -0.28 11.01
N GLU A 60 -37.14 -0.89 12.07
CA GLU A 60 -37.90 -1.75 12.99
C GLU A 60 -38.60 -0.91 14.08
N ILE A 61 -37.93 0.09 14.66
CA ILE A 61 -38.49 0.97 15.70
C ILE A 61 -39.51 1.98 15.12
N ALA A 62 -39.30 2.42 13.88
CA ALA A 62 -40.15 3.38 13.16
C ALA A 62 -41.59 2.92 12.94
N ILE A 63 -41.84 1.61 13.01
CA ILE A 63 -43.18 1.05 12.87
C ILE A 63 -44.08 1.54 14.01
N ILE A 64 -43.52 1.72 15.21
CA ILE A 64 -44.26 2.05 16.43
C ILE A 64 -45.05 3.37 16.27
N PRO A 65 -44.44 4.53 15.98
CA PRO A 65 -45.19 5.76 15.74
C PRO A 65 -46.06 5.73 14.45
N VAL A 66 -45.72 4.90 13.47
CA VAL A 66 -46.50 4.76 12.22
C VAL A 66 -47.80 3.97 12.42
N LEU A 67 -47.79 2.96 13.29
CA LEU A 67 -48.92 2.07 13.53
C LEU A 67 -49.85 2.61 14.62
N PHE A 68 -49.30 3.34 15.59
CA PHE A 68 -50.06 4.05 16.63
C PHE A 68 -50.21 5.56 16.32
N ASP A 69 -50.18 5.97 15.05
CA ASP A 69 -50.50 7.34 14.62
C ASP A 69 -51.99 7.62 14.87
N ILE A 70 -52.25 8.32 15.96
CA ILE A 70 -53.56 8.68 16.51
C ILE A 70 -53.47 10.17 16.87
N ASP A 71 -54.53 10.94 16.61
CA ASP A 71 -54.55 12.34 17.06
C ASP A 71 -55.03 12.52 18.50
N CYS A 72 -54.77 13.70 19.04
CA CYS A 72 -55.11 14.03 20.42
C CYS A 72 -56.62 14.00 20.70
N ASP A 73 -57.47 14.19 19.68
CA ASP A 73 -58.93 14.19 19.85
C ASP A 73 -59.46 12.75 19.88
N GLU A 74 -59.00 11.91 18.95
CA GLU A 74 -59.24 10.46 18.92
C GLU A 74 -58.75 9.80 20.21
N MET A 75 -57.53 10.13 20.68
CA MET A 75 -57.01 9.63 21.96
C MET A 75 -57.83 10.11 23.17
N SER A 76 -58.28 11.36 23.18
CA SER A 76 -59.16 11.89 24.22
C SER A 76 -60.51 11.17 24.25
N ALA A 77 -61.05 10.81 23.08
CA ALA A 77 -62.28 10.01 22.96
C ALA A 77 -62.09 8.58 23.47
N ILE A 78 -61.00 7.89 23.09
CA ILE A 78 -60.64 6.54 23.57
C ILE A 78 -60.54 6.50 25.10
N LEU A 79 -59.84 7.47 25.69
CA LEU A 79 -59.62 7.54 27.14
C LEU A 79 -60.89 7.93 27.93
N SER A 80 -61.77 8.77 27.37
CA SER A 80 -63.00 9.22 28.05
C SER A 80 -64.16 8.23 27.92
N ASN A 81 -64.40 7.68 26.71
CA ASN A 81 -65.46 6.70 26.46
C ASN A 81 -65.10 5.29 26.93
N ARG A 82 -63.81 5.01 27.18
CA ARG A 82 -63.25 3.68 27.49
C ARG A 82 -63.50 2.62 26.40
N ASP A 83 -63.71 3.07 25.17
CA ASP A 83 -63.70 2.19 24.01
C ASP A 83 -62.27 2.06 23.50
N TYR A 84 -61.69 0.88 23.72
CA TYR A 84 -60.32 0.56 23.34
C TYR A 84 -60.26 -0.32 22.08
N GLY A 85 -61.39 -0.59 21.41
CA GLY A 85 -61.46 -1.57 20.31
C GLY A 85 -60.51 -1.25 19.16
N GLU A 86 -60.47 0.02 18.72
CA GLU A 86 -59.57 0.45 17.66
C GLU A 86 -58.08 0.36 18.07
N PHE A 87 -57.75 0.79 19.28
CA PHE A 87 -56.39 0.69 19.81
C PHE A 87 -55.93 -0.79 19.94
N ALA A 88 -56.82 -1.65 20.43
CA ALA A 88 -56.58 -3.09 20.56
C ALA A 88 -56.35 -3.75 19.20
N ASN A 89 -57.09 -3.36 18.15
CA ASN A 89 -56.87 -3.85 16.79
C ASN A 89 -55.49 -3.44 16.24
N ARG A 90 -55.07 -2.18 16.46
CA ARG A 90 -53.74 -1.71 16.07
C ARG A 90 -52.63 -2.41 16.87
N TRP A 91 -52.85 -2.70 18.15
CA TRP A 91 -51.95 -3.48 19.00
C TRP A 91 -51.86 -4.96 18.56
N ALA A 92 -52.98 -5.59 18.19
CA ALA A 92 -52.98 -6.95 17.64
C ALA A 92 -52.27 -7.03 16.28
N ALA A 93 -52.41 -5.99 15.44
CA ALA A 93 -51.66 -5.86 14.19
C ALA A 93 -50.14 -5.74 14.47
N TRP A 94 -49.73 -4.96 15.47
CA TRP A 94 -48.33 -4.89 15.92
C TRP A 94 -47.79 -6.28 16.27
N GLN A 95 -48.51 -7.00 17.14
CA GLN A 95 -48.11 -8.33 17.59
C GLN A 95 -48.04 -9.36 16.46
N THR A 96 -48.88 -9.21 15.42
CA THR A 96 -48.93 -10.11 14.26
C THR A 96 -47.81 -9.85 13.24
N TYR A 97 -47.40 -8.58 13.06
CA TYR A 97 -46.53 -8.18 11.94
C TYR A 97 -45.13 -7.70 12.33
N ALA A 98 -44.86 -7.42 13.60
CA ALA A 98 -43.52 -7.07 14.08
C ALA A 98 -42.56 -8.27 14.01
N GLN A 99 -41.29 -8.05 13.64
CA GLN A 99 -40.27 -9.10 13.67
C GLN A 99 -39.90 -9.54 15.10
N SER A 100 -40.19 -8.70 16.10
CA SER A 100 -39.94 -8.97 17.52
C SER A 100 -40.96 -8.18 18.35
N PRO A 101 -42.21 -8.67 18.50
CA PRO A 101 -43.26 -7.94 19.18
C PRO A 101 -42.94 -7.68 20.67
N ASP A 102 -42.17 -8.58 21.30
CA ASP A 102 -41.65 -8.46 22.67
C ASP A 102 -40.72 -7.24 22.90
N ILE A 103 -40.35 -6.49 21.86
CA ILE A 103 -39.47 -5.33 21.97
C ILE A 103 -40.09 -4.19 22.78
N ILE A 104 -41.43 -4.07 22.80
CA ILE A 104 -42.15 -3.16 23.68
C ILE A 104 -42.47 -3.92 24.97
N SER A 105 -41.90 -3.51 26.10
CA SER A 105 -42.26 -4.05 27.41
C SER A 105 -43.48 -3.36 28.00
N ASP A 106 -43.51 -2.02 27.94
CA ASP A 106 -44.60 -1.20 28.45
C ASP A 106 -44.92 -0.06 27.48
N LEU A 107 -46.20 0.29 27.41
CA LEU A 107 -46.70 1.41 26.64
C LEU A 107 -47.52 2.32 27.56
N TYR A 108 -47.14 3.59 27.61
CA TYR A 108 -47.78 4.63 28.41
C TYR A 108 -48.31 5.77 27.53
N ILE A 109 -49.36 6.43 28.00
CA ILE A 109 -49.87 7.68 27.45
C ILE A 109 -49.94 8.69 28.59
N MET A 110 -49.48 9.91 28.32
CA MET A 110 -49.46 11.01 29.28
C MET A 110 -49.94 12.31 28.63
N VAL A 111 -50.54 13.20 29.43
CA VAL A 111 -50.94 14.54 28.99
C VAL A 111 -49.74 15.49 29.04
N ASP A 112 -49.58 16.32 28.01
CA ASP A 112 -48.53 17.33 27.86
C ASP A 112 -49.08 18.74 28.14
N GLU A 113 -49.61 18.93 29.35
CA GLU A 113 -50.29 20.16 29.80
C GLU A 113 -49.34 21.23 30.40
N GLY A 114 -48.02 21.04 30.33
CA GLY A 114 -47.02 21.99 30.85
C GLY A 114 -46.95 22.10 32.38
N LEU A 115 -47.69 21.24 33.09
CA LEU A 115 -47.62 21.04 34.53
C LEU A 115 -46.32 20.31 34.93
N PRO A 116 -45.80 20.51 36.16
CA PRO A 116 -44.67 19.74 36.67
C PRO A 116 -44.99 18.24 36.68
N ALA A 117 -44.00 17.40 36.35
CA ALA A 117 -44.17 16.01 35.95
C ALA A 117 -44.78 15.05 37.01
N THR A 118 -44.96 15.50 38.24
CA THR A 118 -45.34 14.67 39.40
C THR A 118 -46.82 14.32 39.51
N ASP A 119 -47.73 15.10 38.89
CA ASP A 119 -49.20 14.93 39.03
C ASP A 119 -49.93 14.71 37.68
N LEU A 120 -49.19 14.46 36.60
CA LEU A 120 -49.80 14.21 35.28
C LEU A 120 -50.54 12.86 35.26
N PRO A 121 -51.77 12.78 34.70
CA PRO A 121 -52.47 11.52 34.54
C PRO A 121 -51.75 10.66 33.50
N ILE A 122 -51.29 9.48 33.94
CA ILE A 122 -50.61 8.48 33.11
C ILE A 122 -51.53 7.26 32.97
N TRP A 123 -51.62 6.74 31.75
CA TRP A 123 -52.31 5.48 31.46
C TRP A 123 -51.33 4.46 30.88
N GLN A 124 -51.31 3.24 31.44
CA GLN A 124 -50.53 2.11 30.93
C GLN A 124 -51.43 1.15 30.16
N TRP A 125 -50.99 0.70 28.99
CA TRP A 125 -51.65 -0.35 28.23
C TRP A 125 -51.36 -1.72 28.84
N ASN A 126 -52.39 -2.48 29.23
CA ASN A 126 -52.23 -3.82 29.79
C ASN A 126 -52.39 -4.96 28.76
N GLY A 127 -52.47 -4.63 27.47
CA GLY A 127 -52.78 -5.56 26.38
C GLY A 127 -54.24 -5.53 25.90
N SER A 128 -55.17 -4.99 26.69
CA SER A 128 -56.59 -4.87 26.32
C SER A 128 -57.26 -3.55 26.72
N GLN A 129 -56.75 -2.86 27.75
CA GLN A 129 -57.30 -1.61 28.28
C GLN A 129 -56.20 -0.67 28.77
N PHE A 130 -56.50 0.62 28.79
CA PHE A 130 -55.67 1.65 29.44
C PHE A 130 -56.01 1.78 30.92
N VAL A 131 -55.10 1.34 31.79
CA VAL A 131 -55.22 1.44 33.26
C VAL A 131 -54.53 2.72 33.72
N SER A 132 -55.21 3.55 34.52
CA SER A 132 -54.58 4.74 35.11
C SER A 132 -53.59 4.33 36.19
N VAL A 133 -52.35 4.81 36.07
CA VAL A 133 -51.26 4.54 37.02
C VAL A 133 -50.95 5.82 37.78
N LYS A 134 -51.04 5.77 39.12
CA LYS A 134 -50.47 6.80 39.98
C LYS A 134 -49.00 6.46 40.22
N SER A 135 -48.09 7.33 39.79
CA SER A 135 -46.65 7.13 40.00
C SER A 135 -45.91 8.46 40.09
N ASN A 136 -44.87 8.48 40.93
CA ASN A 136 -43.78 9.47 40.86
C ASN A 136 -42.97 9.23 39.57
N PHE A 137 -43.59 9.43 38.40
CA PHE A 137 -42.96 9.22 37.11
C PHE A 137 -42.24 10.50 36.71
N THR A 138 -41.09 10.76 37.32
CA THR A 138 -40.22 11.87 36.91
C THR A 138 -39.69 11.61 35.51
N ILE A 139 -40.38 12.20 34.53
CA ILE A 139 -39.96 12.29 33.12
C ILE A 139 -38.58 12.95 32.99
N GLU A 140 -38.14 13.68 34.02
CA GLU A 140 -36.83 14.33 34.12
C GLU A 140 -35.63 13.38 34.27
N ASN A 141 -35.83 12.11 34.64
CA ASN A 141 -34.77 11.10 34.53
C ASN A 141 -34.97 10.26 33.26
N GLU A 142 -34.03 10.37 32.33
CA GLU A 142 -33.94 9.53 31.11
C GLU A 142 -33.61 8.04 31.40
N GLU A 143 -33.65 7.65 32.68
CA GLU A 143 -33.41 6.31 33.21
C GLU A 143 -34.52 5.33 32.80
N GLY A 144 -34.36 4.65 31.66
CA GLY A 144 -35.00 3.35 31.47
C GLY A 144 -35.71 3.08 30.15
N GLY A 145 -35.05 3.24 29.01
CA GLY A 145 -35.51 2.62 27.74
C GLY A 145 -36.79 3.23 27.16
N LEU A 146 -37.29 4.30 27.77
CA LEU A 146 -38.48 5.05 27.37
C LEU A 146 -38.18 5.89 26.11
N PHE A 147 -38.97 5.74 25.07
CA PHE A 147 -38.99 6.58 23.87
C PHE A 147 -40.26 7.41 23.88
N VAL A 148 -40.13 8.73 23.81
CA VAL A 148 -41.27 9.67 23.84
C VAL A 148 -41.63 10.06 22.40
N PHE A 149 -42.86 9.79 22.01
CA PHE A 149 -43.44 10.15 20.72
C PHE A 149 -44.57 11.16 20.94
N PRO A 150 -44.49 12.38 20.38
CA PRO A 150 -45.62 13.31 20.43
C PRO A 150 -46.73 12.81 19.51
N LEU A 151 -47.95 12.67 20.04
CA LEU A 151 -49.14 12.32 19.26
C LEU A 151 -49.52 13.48 18.31
N ARG A 152 -50.27 13.17 17.26
CA ARG A 152 -50.67 14.15 16.24
C ARG A 152 -51.60 15.21 16.90
N PRO A 153 -51.33 16.52 16.74
CA PRO A 153 -52.19 17.55 17.34
C PRO A 153 -53.59 17.50 16.72
N GLY A 154 -54.61 17.52 17.58
CA GLY A 154 -56.02 17.61 17.20
C GLY A 154 -56.50 19.06 17.14
N GLY A 155 -57.83 19.22 17.09
CA GLY A 155 -58.52 20.50 17.28
C GLY A 155 -58.70 20.87 18.77
N SER A 156 -58.47 19.95 19.70
CA SER A 156 -58.49 20.26 21.15
C SER A 156 -57.17 20.85 21.66
N GLU A 157 -57.25 21.59 22.76
CA GLU A 157 -56.09 22.24 23.42
C GLU A 157 -55.18 21.22 24.16
N LYS A 158 -55.66 19.98 24.35
CA LYS A 158 -54.91 18.91 25.01
C LYS A 158 -53.89 18.31 24.07
N ARG A 159 -52.63 18.32 24.48
CA ARG A 159 -51.56 17.55 23.84
C ARG A 159 -51.33 16.26 24.60
N TYR A 160 -51.10 15.17 23.89
CA TYR A 160 -50.72 13.89 24.48
C TYR A 160 -49.34 13.46 23.97
N LYS A 161 -48.59 12.75 24.83
CA LYS A 161 -47.34 12.08 24.49
C LYS A 161 -47.50 10.59 24.75
N MET A 162 -47.09 9.78 23.79
CA MET A 162 -46.94 8.34 23.93
C MET A 162 -45.53 8.04 24.42
N VAL A 163 -45.38 7.19 25.42
CA VAL A 163 -44.07 6.78 25.94
C VAL A 163 -43.96 5.26 25.89
N VAL A 164 -43.00 4.79 25.12
CA VAL A 164 -42.81 3.34 24.85
C VAL A 164 -41.54 2.89 25.54
N ARG A 165 -41.64 1.96 26.48
CA ARG A 165 -40.47 1.31 27.08
C ARG A 165 -40.02 0.16 26.18
N ILE A 166 -38.78 0.21 25.72
CA ILE A 166 -38.15 -0.90 25.00
C ILE A 166 -37.50 -1.88 25.99
N ASN A 167 -37.67 -3.17 25.73
CA ASN A 167 -37.02 -4.25 26.45
C ASN A 167 -35.58 -4.44 25.94
N ASP A 168 -34.60 -4.08 26.76
CA ASP A 168 -33.17 -4.15 26.41
C ASP A 168 -32.67 -5.58 26.20
N GLU A 169 -33.27 -6.58 26.87
CA GLU A 169 -32.87 -7.98 26.69
C GLU A 169 -33.34 -8.51 25.34
N VAL A 170 -34.58 -8.19 24.93
CA VAL A 170 -35.10 -8.54 23.61
C VAL A 170 -34.31 -7.82 22.52
N LEU A 171 -33.98 -6.55 22.74
CA LEU A 171 -33.13 -5.77 21.85
C LEU A 171 -31.75 -6.42 21.67
N GLY A 172 -31.05 -6.70 22.77
CA GLY A 172 -29.69 -7.25 22.75
C GLY A 172 -29.59 -8.73 22.33
N GLN A 173 -30.63 -9.54 22.56
CA GLN A 173 -30.61 -10.99 22.31
C GLN A 173 -31.41 -11.43 21.06
N LYS A 174 -32.47 -10.71 20.66
CA LYS A 174 -33.31 -11.09 19.50
C LYS A 174 -33.15 -10.16 18.31
N LEU A 175 -33.11 -8.83 18.51
CA LEU A 175 -33.10 -7.87 17.39
C LEU A 175 -31.70 -7.57 16.87
N LEU A 176 -30.76 -7.22 17.76
CA LEU A 176 -29.42 -6.80 17.37
C LEU A 176 -28.54 -7.92 16.79
N PRO A 177 -28.55 -9.17 17.30
CA PRO A 177 -27.68 -10.22 16.76
C PRO A 177 -27.88 -10.55 15.27
N PRO A 178 -29.11 -10.78 14.73
CA PRO A 178 -29.28 -11.08 13.30
C PRO A 178 -29.01 -9.86 12.40
N LEU A 179 -29.30 -8.64 12.87
CA LEU A 179 -28.95 -7.42 12.14
C LEU A 179 -27.43 -7.20 12.13
N ALA A 180 -26.75 -7.46 13.25
CA ALA A 180 -25.30 -7.46 13.33
C ALA A 180 -24.71 -8.51 12.37
N GLU A 181 -25.22 -9.75 12.36
CA GLU A 181 -24.74 -10.80 11.46
C GLU A 181 -24.89 -10.43 9.98
N GLN A 182 -26.03 -9.85 9.58
CA GLN A 182 -26.30 -9.46 8.19
C GLN A 182 -25.42 -8.30 7.70
N TYR A 183 -25.10 -7.33 8.56
CA TYR A 183 -24.42 -6.10 8.16
C TYR A 183 -22.95 -6.03 8.61
N LEU A 184 -22.61 -6.44 9.83
CA LEU A 184 -21.29 -6.32 10.45
C LEU A 184 -20.37 -7.54 10.22
N PHE A 185 -20.90 -8.76 10.31
CA PHE A 185 -20.07 -9.97 10.25
C PHE A 185 -19.63 -10.32 8.81
N GLY A 186 -18.44 -10.91 8.70
CA GLY A 186 -17.85 -11.39 7.43
C GLY A 186 -17.36 -10.32 6.45
N LYS A 187 -17.61 -9.02 6.71
CA LYS A 187 -17.22 -7.91 5.81
C LYS A 187 -16.10 -7.02 6.34
N THR A 188 -15.77 -7.10 7.63
CA THR A 188 -14.87 -6.14 8.29
C THR A 188 -14.02 -6.81 9.38
N ASP A 189 -12.72 -6.50 9.43
CA ASP A 189 -11.78 -6.96 10.47
C ASP A 189 -11.94 -6.17 11.79
N TYR A 190 -13.18 -5.92 12.21
CA TYR A 190 -13.53 -5.06 13.33
C TYR A 190 -14.37 -5.79 14.38
N TYR A 191 -14.08 -5.47 15.64
CA TYR A 191 -14.96 -5.74 16.76
C TYR A 191 -15.94 -4.60 16.94
N PHE A 192 -17.18 -4.95 17.28
CA PHE A 192 -18.30 -4.03 17.45
C PHE A 192 -18.91 -4.16 18.83
N ARG A 193 -19.32 -3.01 19.37
CA ARG A 193 -20.05 -2.85 20.62
C ARG A 193 -21.12 -1.78 20.44
N ILE A 194 -22.31 -2.00 20.98
CA ILE A 194 -23.39 -1.00 21.01
C ILE A 194 -23.60 -0.57 22.46
N MET A 195 -23.41 0.72 22.70
CA MET A 195 -23.55 1.36 24.01
C MET A 195 -24.86 2.16 24.08
N ASP A 196 -25.62 1.99 25.15
CA ASP A 196 -26.62 2.96 25.61
C ASP A 196 -25.87 4.09 26.34
N THR A 197 -25.84 5.28 25.74
CA THR A 197 -25.09 6.45 26.24
C THR A 197 -25.73 7.07 27.48
N VAL A 198 -27.06 6.94 27.60
CA VAL A 198 -27.83 7.46 28.74
C VAL A 198 -27.60 6.58 29.96
N ARG A 199 -27.61 5.25 29.76
CA ARG A 199 -27.40 4.27 30.84
C ARG A 199 -25.96 3.83 31.06
N GLN A 200 -25.02 4.27 30.21
CA GLN A 200 -23.62 3.81 30.18
C GLN A 200 -23.48 2.28 30.17
N ARG A 201 -24.38 1.57 29.47
CA ARG A 201 -24.47 0.10 29.46
C ARG A 201 -24.23 -0.49 28.07
N VAL A 202 -23.48 -1.59 28.00
CA VAL A 202 -23.35 -2.42 26.79
C VAL A 202 -24.69 -3.11 26.50
N VAL A 203 -25.28 -2.84 25.34
CA VAL A 203 -26.52 -3.46 24.85
C VAL A 203 -26.21 -4.70 24.00
N TYR A 204 -25.15 -4.63 23.21
CA TYR A 204 -24.70 -5.72 22.34
C TYR A 204 -23.18 -5.67 22.15
N GLU A 205 -22.55 -6.84 22.04
CA GLU A 205 -21.13 -6.97 21.71
C GLU A 205 -20.91 -8.16 20.77
N SER A 206 -20.09 -7.95 19.75
CA SER A 206 -19.77 -8.94 18.72
C SER A 206 -19.03 -10.19 19.24
N SER A 207 -18.26 -10.07 20.34
CA SER A 207 -17.61 -11.19 21.01
C SER A 207 -17.37 -10.88 22.48
N LYS A 208 -17.82 -11.78 23.38
CA LYS A 208 -17.70 -11.62 24.83
C LYS A 208 -16.28 -11.76 25.39
N THR A 209 -15.29 -12.00 24.53
CA THR A 209 -13.89 -12.27 24.90
C THR A 209 -12.95 -11.09 24.67
N ILE A 210 -13.47 -9.92 24.28
CA ILE A 210 -12.68 -8.74 23.94
C ILE A 210 -12.32 -7.94 25.20
N PRO A 211 -11.04 -7.55 25.41
CA PRO A 211 -10.67 -6.64 26.51
C PRO A 211 -11.38 -5.28 26.39
N GLU A 212 -12.07 -4.85 27.45
CA GLU A 212 -12.77 -3.55 27.47
C GLU A 212 -11.85 -2.35 27.21
N SER A 213 -10.57 -2.47 27.57
CA SER A 213 -9.54 -1.44 27.35
C SER A 213 -9.37 -1.03 25.89
N LEU A 214 -9.75 -1.88 24.93
CA LEU A 214 -9.74 -1.58 23.50
C LEU A 214 -10.79 -0.54 23.10
N PHE A 215 -11.92 -0.51 23.80
CA PHE A 215 -13.02 0.42 23.53
C PHE A 215 -12.86 1.79 24.22
N ASN A 216 -11.80 1.99 25.01
CA ASN A 216 -11.47 3.30 25.59
C ASN A 216 -11.11 4.36 24.51
N THR A 217 -10.62 3.92 23.35
CA THR A 217 -10.32 4.79 22.20
C THR A 217 -10.81 4.14 20.90
N PRO A 218 -12.13 4.16 20.63
CA PRO A 218 -12.69 3.47 19.47
C PRO A 218 -12.29 4.15 18.17
N ASP A 219 -12.11 3.37 17.10
CA ASP A 219 -11.74 3.87 15.78
C ASP A 219 -12.91 4.65 15.13
N ILE A 220 -14.16 4.25 15.43
CA ILE A 220 -15.39 4.98 15.08
C ILE A 220 -16.37 4.95 16.27
N ARG A 221 -17.07 6.08 16.46
CA ARG A 221 -18.36 6.17 17.15
C ARG A 221 -19.43 6.57 16.15
N TYR A 222 -20.55 5.84 16.08
CA TYR A 222 -21.65 6.16 15.15
C TYR A 222 -23.01 6.17 15.86
N PRO A 223 -23.80 7.26 15.78
CA PRO A 223 -25.12 7.33 16.40
C PRO A 223 -26.15 6.50 15.61
N LEU A 224 -26.58 5.36 16.17
CA LEU A 224 -27.55 4.46 15.55
C LEU A 224 -28.97 5.03 15.56
N LEU A 225 -29.35 5.71 16.64
CA LEU A 225 -30.59 6.48 16.77
C LEU A 225 -30.24 7.95 16.97
N ARG A 226 -30.57 8.79 15.98
CA ARG A 226 -30.43 10.24 16.06
C ARG A 226 -31.67 10.84 16.74
N PRO A 227 -31.57 11.93 17.50
CA PRO A 227 -32.75 12.62 18.07
C PRO A 227 -33.80 12.96 16.99
N ASP A 228 -33.34 13.43 15.83
CA ASP A 228 -34.19 13.83 14.70
C ASP A 228 -35.04 12.70 14.09
N PHE A 229 -34.69 11.44 14.36
CA PHE A 229 -35.40 10.26 13.86
C PHE A 229 -36.90 10.36 14.17
N LEU A 230 -37.26 10.79 15.38
CA LEU A 230 -38.64 10.88 15.86
C LEU A 230 -39.49 11.88 15.04
N TYR A 231 -38.88 12.98 14.57
CA TYR A 231 -39.58 13.99 13.76
C TYR A 231 -39.90 13.53 12.34
N PHE A 232 -39.18 12.52 11.82
CA PHE A 232 -39.32 12.07 10.43
C PHE A 232 -40.53 11.15 10.20
N PHE A 233 -41.09 10.54 11.27
CA PHE A 233 -42.20 9.58 11.17
C PHE A 233 -43.58 10.19 11.39
N ASN A 234 -43.71 11.35 12.05
CA ASN A 234 -44.97 12.11 12.22
C ASN A 234 -45.49 12.77 10.92
N ARG A 235 -45.23 12.18 9.75
CA ARG A 235 -45.62 12.69 8.42
C ARG A 235 -46.01 11.55 7.46
N LEU A 236 -47.03 10.78 7.83
CA LEU A 236 -47.81 10.00 6.86
C LEU A 236 -48.71 10.93 6.03
N PRO A 237 -49.05 10.58 4.77
CA PRO A 237 -49.97 11.39 3.96
C PRO A 237 -51.37 11.41 4.56
N GLN A 238 -51.99 12.60 4.68
CA GLN A 238 -53.23 12.86 5.42
C GLN A 238 -54.51 12.15 4.92
N ASN A 239 -54.45 11.38 3.83
CA ASN A 239 -55.61 10.77 3.16
C ASN A 239 -55.49 9.22 3.08
N GLN A 240 -55.13 8.54 4.18
CA GLN A 240 -55.22 7.07 4.25
C GLN A 240 -56.32 6.63 5.21
N ASP A 241 -57.00 5.54 4.85
CA ASP A 241 -58.22 5.05 5.49
C ASP A 241 -57.94 4.63 6.95
N PRO A 242 -58.63 5.21 7.96
CA PRO A 242 -58.32 4.99 9.37
C PRO A 242 -58.60 3.57 9.86
N ASN A 243 -59.29 2.72 9.08
CA ASN A 243 -59.65 1.38 9.56
C ASN A 243 -58.47 0.40 9.71
N PHE A 244 -57.29 0.65 9.08
CA PHE A 244 -56.13 -0.27 9.01
C PHE A 244 -56.44 -1.74 8.60
N ALA A 245 -57.68 -2.03 8.20
CA ALA A 245 -58.19 -3.37 7.88
C ALA A 245 -57.68 -3.91 6.55
N SER A 246 -57.05 -3.05 5.75
CA SER A 246 -56.04 -3.47 4.79
C SER A 246 -54.65 -3.10 5.32
N VAL A 247 -53.77 -4.09 5.31
CA VAL A 247 -52.46 -4.14 4.62
C VAL A 247 -51.57 -2.86 4.49
N PRO A 248 -51.96 -1.71 3.87
CA PRO A 248 -50.98 -0.70 3.45
C PRO A 248 -49.98 -0.12 4.46
N ALA A 249 -50.21 -0.08 5.78
CA ALA A 249 -49.15 0.37 6.71
C ALA A 249 -47.91 -0.54 6.63
N MET A 250 -48.11 -1.86 6.68
CA MET A 250 -47.04 -2.84 6.49
C MET A 250 -46.49 -2.84 5.07
N THR A 251 -47.31 -2.64 4.04
CA THR A 251 -46.81 -2.51 2.66
C THR A 251 -45.98 -1.23 2.46
N ILE A 252 -46.34 -0.10 3.08
CA ILE A 252 -45.56 1.14 3.04
C ILE A 252 -44.25 0.94 3.79
N LEU A 253 -44.24 0.24 4.92
CA LEU A 253 -43.02 -0.10 5.65
C LEU A 253 -42.13 -1.09 4.87
N GLN A 254 -42.71 -2.11 4.22
CA GLN A 254 -42.00 -3.03 3.34
C GLN A 254 -41.44 -2.33 2.08
N LEU A 255 -42.23 -1.47 1.44
CA LEU A 255 -41.78 -0.62 0.33
C LEU A 255 -40.71 0.38 0.78
N ARG A 256 -40.80 0.95 1.99
CA ARG A 256 -39.73 1.79 2.56
C ARG A 256 -38.47 0.98 2.88
N ARG A 257 -38.58 -0.26 3.39
CA ARG A 257 -37.45 -1.18 3.58
C ARG A 257 -36.79 -1.53 2.24
N GLN A 258 -37.56 -1.90 1.22
CA GLN A 258 -37.06 -2.15 -0.14
C GLN A 258 -36.46 -0.88 -0.77
N ASN A 259 -37.10 0.28 -0.63
CA ASN A 259 -36.60 1.54 -1.16
C ASN A 259 -35.38 2.07 -0.41
N ALA A 260 -35.20 1.78 0.88
CA ALA A 260 -33.95 2.03 1.60
C ALA A 260 -32.84 1.14 1.02
N LYS A 261 -33.12 -0.17 0.89
CA LYS A 261 -32.23 -1.17 0.25
C LYS A 261 -31.83 -0.81 -1.19
N ASN A 262 -32.69 -0.09 -1.92
CA ASN A 262 -32.45 0.37 -3.29
C ASN A 262 -31.89 1.80 -3.41
N ARG A 263 -32.14 2.69 -2.44
CA ARG A 263 -31.57 4.06 -2.41
C ARG A 263 -30.10 4.05 -2.01
N GLU A 264 -29.72 3.13 -1.12
CA GLU A 264 -28.33 2.86 -0.78
C GLU A 264 -27.68 1.97 -1.85
N ASN A 265 -27.59 2.48 -3.09
CA ASN A 265 -26.56 1.99 -4.00
C ASN A 265 -25.21 2.29 -3.32
N PRO A 266 -24.41 1.29 -2.91
CA PRO A 266 -23.15 1.53 -2.21
C PRO A 266 -22.21 2.40 -3.06
N ASP A 267 -22.29 2.31 -4.38
CA ASP A 267 -21.49 3.12 -5.29
C ASP A 267 -21.86 4.61 -5.26
N ARG A 268 -23.12 4.97 -5.00
CA ARG A 268 -23.53 6.39 -4.86
C ARG A 268 -23.20 6.98 -3.51
N ALA A 269 -23.32 6.19 -2.44
CA ALA A 269 -22.85 6.60 -1.12
C ALA A 269 -21.30 6.68 -1.09
N ALA A 270 -20.61 5.86 -1.89
CA ALA A 270 -19.19 6.02 -2.16
C ALA A 270 -18.90 7.28 -2.99
N GLU A 271 -19.59 7.51 -4.13
CA GLU A 271 -19.40 8.70 -5.00
C GLU A 271 -19.54 10.03 -4.25
N ILE A 272 -20.59 10.19 -3.45
CA ILE A 272 -20.85 11.44 -2.69
C ILE A 272 -19.75 11.73 -1.66
N TYR A 273 -19.00 10.70 -1.24
CA TYR A 273 -17.90 10.78 -0.29
C TYR A 273 -16.53 10.38 -0.90
N PHE A 274 -16.40 10.32 -2.22
CA PHE A 274 -15.12 10.12 -2.93
C PHE A 274 -14.27 11.40 -3.02
N ASP A 275 -14.73 12.51 -2.41
CA ASP A 275 -13.95 13.73 -2.20
C ASP A 275 -12.89 13.50 -1.10
N LEU A 276 -11.79 12.86 -1.50
CA LEU A 276 -10.63 12.49 -0.66
C LEU A 276 -9.99 13.66 0.11
N ASN A 277 -10.37 14.91 -0.19
CA ASN A 277 -9.91 16.11 0.53
C ASN A 277 -10.77 16.43 1.76
N ARG A 278 -11.95 15.83 1.91
CA ARG A 278 -12.79 16.00 3.10
C ARG A 278 -12.32 15.07 4.21
N ARG A 279 -11.94 15.67 5.36
CA ARG A 279 -11.80 14.92 6.61
C ARG A 279 -13.10 14.16 6.90
N PRO A 280 -13.05 13.00 7.57
CA PRO A 280 -14.29 12.36 8.01
C PRO A 280 -15.00 13.36 8.92
N PRO A 281 -16.34 13.51 8.83
CA PRO A 281 -17.06 14.35 9.78
C PRO A 281 -16.72 13.88 11.19
N ASP A 282 -16.21 14.78 12.04
CA ASP A 282 -15.68 14.40 13.34
C ASP A 282 -16.82 13.81 14.18
N ALA A 283 -16.73 12.51 14.47
CA ALA A 283 -17.84 11.76 15.04
C ALA A 283 -18.30 12.32 16.39
N ARG A 284 -17.38 12.97 17.12
CA ARG A 284 -17.63 13.61 18.42
C ARG A 284 -18.75 14.63 18.36
N ASP A 285 -18.80 15.43 17.30
CA ASP A 285 -19.66 16.61 17.13
C ASP A 285 -21.16 16.27 16.94
N ARG A 286 -21.51 14.96 16.92
CA ARG A 286 -22.88 14.47 16.71
C ARG A 286 -23.28 13.29 17.60
N THR A 287 -22.40 12.84 18.50
CA THR A 287 -22.68 11.68 19.38
C THR A 287 -23.24 12.05 20.74
N GLU A 288 -23.10 13.30 21.19
CA GLU A 288 -23.40 13.69 22.58
C GLU A 288 -24.87 13.47 22.99
N ASN A 289 -25.81 13.57 22.03
CA ASN A 289 -27.25 13.40 22.29
C ASN A 289 -27.84 12.11 21.68
N ALA A 290 -27.01 11.17 21.21
CA ALA A 290 -27.50 9.96 20.55
C ALA A 290 -27.61 8.79 21.54
N ARG A 291 -28.84 8.28 21.75
CA ARG A 291 -29.13 7.24 22.76
C ARG A 291 -28.30 5.97 22.59
N TRP A 292 -28.19 5.46 21.37
CA TRP A 292 -27.38 4.27 21.06
C TRP A 292 -26.24 4.64 20.12
N VAL A 293 -25.02 4.33 20.55
CA VAL A 293 -23.80 4.55 19.77
C VAL A 293 -23.15 3.20 19.48
N LEU A 294 -22.90 2.95 18.19
CA LEU A 294 -22.02 1.86 17.75
C LEU A 294 -20.58 2.32 17.92
N GLU A 295 -19.81 1.58 18.71
CA GLU A 295 -18.36 1.69 18.80
C GLU A 295 -17.72 0.54 18.03
N ALA A 296 -16.71 0.85 17.23
CA ALA A 296 -15.96 -0.13 16.46
C ALA A 296 -14.45 0.03 16.67
N VAL A 297 -13.76 -1.10 16.83
CA VAL A 297 -12.30 -1.19 17.06
C VAL A 297 -11.73 -2.25 16.15
N HIS A 298 -10.62 -1.99 15.47
CA HIS A 298 -9.98 -2.98 14.62
C HIS A 298 -9.52 -4.22 15.44
N THR A 299 -9.69 -5.43 14.92
CA THR A 299 -9.41 -6.71 15.60
C THR A 299 -7.98 -6.85 16.14
N SER A 300 -7.03 -6.17 15.49
CA SER A 300 -5.62 -6.05 15.89
C SER A 300 -5.36 -5.02 17.01
N GLY A 301 -6.41 -4.46 17.63
CA GLY A 301 -6.38 -3.53 18.75
C GLY A 301 -6.25 -2.05 18.39
N SER A 302 -5.57 -1.68 17.31
CA SER A 302 -5.61 -0.31 16.78
C SER A 302 -5.35 -0.26 15.28
N LEU A 303 -6.26 0.41 14.55
CA LEU A 303 -6.09 0.68 13.12
C LEU A 303 -4.78 1.45 12.82
N LYS A 304 -4.36 2.35 13.74
CA LYS A 304 -3.09 3.08 13.62
C LYS A 304 -1.89 2.14 13.64
N ALA A 305 -1.92 1.07 14.45
CA ALA A 305 -0.80 0.13 14.56
C ALA A 305 -0.62 -0.69 13.27
N VAL A 306 -1.73 -1.19 12.69
CA VAL A 306 -1.70 -1.94 11.42
C VAL A 306 -1.25 -1.06 10.26
N VAL A 307 -1.81 0.15 10.14
CA VAL A 307 -1.42 1.12 9.11
C VAL A 307 0.06 1.51 9.26
N ASN A 308 0.54 1.73 10.49
CA ASN A 308 1.97 1.99 10.74
C ASN A 308 2.86 0.78 10.37
N MET A 309 2.43 -0.45 10.65
CA MET A 309 3.17 -1.65 10.26
C MET A 309 3.26 -1.82 8.74
N LEU A 310 2.16 -1.52 8.02
CA LEU A 310 2.12 -1.48 6.55
C LEU A 310 3.03 -0.39 5.98
N ILE A 311 2.97 0.83 6.53
CA ILE A 311 3.86 1.94 6.17
C ILE A 311 5.32 1.54 6.41
N LEU A 312 5.67 0.98 7.57
CA LEU A 312 7.03 0.56 7.88
C LEU A 312 7.54 -0.50 6.88
N ARG A 313 6.76 -1.55 6.63
CA ARG A 313 7.11 -2.61 5.67
C ARG A 313 7.32 -2.05 4.26
N ASN A 314 6.39 -1.24 3.77
CA ASN A 314 6.46 -0.66 2.44
C ASN A 314 7.60 0.38 2.32
N THR A 315 7.95 1.06 3.42
CA THR A 315 9.12 1.96 3.52
C THR A 315 10.43 1.18 3.47
N MET A 316 10.54 0.06 4.21
CA MET A 316 11.70 -0.84 4.16
C MET A 316 11.93 -1.43 2.77
N LEU A 317 10.87 -1.92 2.12
CA LEU A 317 10.94 -2.41 0.73
C LEU A 317 11.39 -1.30 -0.23
N SER A 318 10.84 -0.09 -0.09
CA SER A 318 11.20 1.07 -0.91
C SER A 318 12.67 1.47 -0.75
N ILE A 319 13.16 1.60 0.49
CA ILE A 319 14.57 1.87 0.79
C ILE A 319 15.46 0.76 0.21
N GLY A 320 15.07 -0.50 0.34
CA GLY A 320 15.77 -1.64 -0.28
C GLY A 320 15.92 -1.50 -1.79
N THR A 321 14.85 -1.13 -2.51
CA THR A 321 14.91 -0.90 -3.97
C THR A 321 15.84 0.25 -4.37
N LEU A 322 15.87 1.33 -3.59
CA LEU A 322 16.75 2.48 -3.83
C LEU A 322 18.23 2.14 -3.60
N ILE A 323 18.54 1.39 -2.54
CA ILE A 323 19.89 0.89 -2.25
C ILE A 323 20.38 -0.02 -3.39
N LEU A 324 19.52 -0.93 -3.87
CA LEU A 324 19.85 -1.85 -4.97
C LEU A 324 20.13 -1.07 -6.27
N LEU A 325 19.31 -0.07 -6.60
CA LEU A 325 19.49 0.78 -7.79
C LEU A 325 20.78 1.62 -7.68
N ALA A 326 21.05 2.22 -6.51
CA ALA A 326 22.30 2.94 -6.26
C ALA A 326 23.54 2.04 -6.40
N PHE A 327 23.49 0.80 -5.87
CA PHE A 327 24.58 -0.17 -6.02
C PHE A 327 24.78 -0.59 -7.48
N ALA A 328 23.71 -0.87 -8.21
CA ALA A 328 23.76 -1.19 -9.63
C ALA A 328 24.37 -0.05 -10.46
N LEU A 329 24.06 1.20 -10.12
CA LEU A 329 24.63 2.37 -10.76
C LEU A 329 26.14 2.51 -10.48
N ILE A 330 26.56 2.30 -9.24
CA ILE A 330 27.99 2.31 -8.86
C ILE A 330 28.73 1.22 -9.65
N ALA A 331 28.21 -0.01 -9.67
CA ALA A 331 28.79 -1.12 -10.43
C ALA A 331 28.91 -0.80 -11.94
N LEU A 332 27.87 -0.21 -12.55
CA LEU A 332 27.88 0.22 -13.95
C LEU A 332 28.96 1.28 -14.21
N THR A 333 29.10 2.29 -13.37
CA THR A 333 30.14 3.33 -13.57
C THR A 333 31.57 2.77 -13.44
N ILE A 334 31.79 1.81 -12.54
CA ILE A 334 33.08 1.09 -12.42
C ILE A 334 33.35 0.25 -13.68
N ALA A 335 32.36 -0.49 -14.18
CA ALA A 335 32.49 -1.30 -15.39
C ALA A 335 32.80 -0.44 -16.64
N VAL A 336 32.09 0.68 -16.81
CA VAL A 336 32.33 1.61 -17.92
C VAL A 336 33.72 2.22 -17.85
N ARG A 337 34.20 2.63 -16.66
CA ARG A 337 35.57 3.16 -16.49
C ARG A 337 36.64 2.12 -16.85
N ARG A 338 36.51 0.88 -16.36
CA ARG A 338 37.43 -0.22 -16.71
C ARG A 338 37.50 -0.47 -18.22
N ASN A 339 36.35 -0.48 -18.90
CA ASN A 339 36.30 -0.65 -20.35
C ASN A 339 36.93 0.54 -21.10
N GLN A 340 36.78 1.76 -20.60
CA GLN A 340 37.43 2.95 -21.16
C GLN A 340 38.96 2.89 -20.99
N GLU A 341 39.45 2.55 -19.80
CA GLU A 341 40.89 2.38 -19.54
C GLU A 341 41.52 1.29 -20.41
N LEU A 342 40.82 0.16 -20.61
CA LEU A 342 41.23 -0.92 -21.52
C LEU A 342 41.31 -0.43 -22.98
N ALA A 343 40.28 0.29 -23.45
CA ALA A 343 40.26 0.83 -24.80
C ALA A 343 41.34 1.89 -25.04
N GLU A 344 41.63 2.74 -24.05
CA GLU A 344 42.70 3.74 -24.12
C GLU A 344 44.08 3.05 -24.19
N ARG A 345 44.35 2.04 -23.35
CA ARG A 345 45.60 1.25 -23.43
C ARG A 345 45.77 0.54 -24.78
N GLN A 346 44.69 0.00 -25.35
CA GLN A 346 44.72 -0.60 -26.70
C GLN A 346 45.02 0.44 -27.78
N GLN A 347 44.44 1.64 -27.70
CA GLN A 347 44.71 2.72 -28.64
C GLN A 347 46.16 3.22 -28.55
N ASP A 348 46.68 3.42 -27.34
CA ASP A 348 48.07 3.85 -27.12
C ASP A 348 49.05 2.77 -27.61
N PHE A 349 48.79 1.49 -27.37
CA PHE A 349 49.58 0.38 -27.91
C PHE A 349 49.61 0.40 -29.44
N ILE A 350 48.46 0.49 -30.11
CA ILE A 350 48.38 0.54 -31.57
C ILE A 350 49.11 1.78 -32.12
N ALA A 351 49.00 2.93 -31.45
CA ALA A 351 49.66 4.17 -31.84
C ALA A 351 51.19 4.04 -31.77
N THR A 352 51.73 3.52 -30.64
CA THR A 352 53.16 3.26 -30.47
C THR A 352 53.67 2.27 -31.52
N VAL A 353 53.00 1.12 -31.69
CA VAL A 353 53.40 0.11 -32.68
C VAL A 353 53.38 0.67 -34.11
N THR A 354 52.38 1.48 -34.45
CA THR A 354 52.31 2.14 -35.77
C THR A 354 53.46 3.15 -35.97
N HIS A 355 53.88 3.84 -34.91
CA HIS A 355 55.02 4.76 -34.97
C HIS A 355 56.33 3.99 -35.18
N GLU A 356 56.57 2.98 -34.34
CA GLU A 356 57.78 2.14 -34.39
C GLU A 356 57.94 1.41 -35.72
N LEU A 357 56.86 0.92 -36.34
CA LEU A 357 56.90 0.28 -37.66
C LEU A 357 57.14 1.27 -38.82
N LYS A 358 56.72 2.53 -38.70
CA LYS A 358 56.87 3.53 -39.79
C LYS A 358 58.32 3.92 -40.03
N THR A 359 59.12 4.03 -38.98
CA THR A 359 60.53 4.45 -39.05
C THR A 359 61.40 3.53 -39.92
N PRO A 360 61.51 2.21 -39.66
CA PRO A 360 62.30 1.30 -40.49
C PRO A 360 61.75 1.20 -41.92
N VAL A 361 60.42 1.21 -42.10
CA VAL A 361 59.79 1.22 -43.44
C VAL A 361 60.19 2.47 -44.25
N ALA A 362 60.27 3.63 -43.61
CA ALA A 362 60.74 4.85 -44.27
C ALA A 362 62.22 4.78 -44.65
N VAL A 363 63.08 4.21 -43.79
CA VAL A 363 64.51 4.01 -44.09
C VAL A 363 64.70 3.01 -45.24
N ILE A 364 64.03 1.86 -45.20
CA ILE A 364 64.05 0.86 -46.29
C ILE A 364 63.61 1.50 -47.60
N LYS A 365 62.49 2.23 -47.60
CA LYS A 365 61.98 2.90 -48.80
C LYS A 365 62.99 3.92 -49.33
N SER A 366 63.58 4.76 -48.48
CA SER A 366 64.56 5.76 -48.91
C SER A 366 65.84 5.12 -49.46
N ALA A 367 66.33 4.06 -48.81
CA ALA A 367 67.50 3.33 -49.28
C ALA A 367 67.24 2.62 -50.62
N ALA A 368 66.08 1.99 -50.79
CA ALA A 368 65.68 1.33 -52.04
C ALA A 368 65.47 2.34 -53.19
N ASP A 369 64.90 3.51 -52.92
CA ASP A 369 64.69 4.57 -53.91
C ASP A 369 66.03 5.15 -54.42
N ASN A 370 66.99 5.37 -53.52
CA ASN A 370 68.34 5.82 -53.87
C ASN A 370 69.14 4.78 -54.70
N LEU A 371 68.86 3.49 -54.51
CA LEU A 371 69.40 2.41 -55.35
C LEU A 371 68.71 2.37 -56.72
N ALA A 372 67.37 2.41 -56.75
CA ALA A 372 66.57 2.29 -57.97
C ALA A 372 66.72 3.48 -58.94
N THR A 373 66.91 4.69 -58.40
CA THR A 373 67.14 5.92 -59.18
C THR A 373 68.55 6.04 -59.76
N GLY A 374 69.47 5.13 -59.42
CA GLY A 374 70.86 5.17 -59.92
C GLY A 374 71.71 6.31 -59.37
N ILE A 375 71.24 7.04 -58.35
CA ILE A 375 72.02 8.06 -57.62
C ILE A 375 73.29 7.45 -57.00
N ILE A 376 73.23 6.16 -56.66
CA ILE A 376 74.34 5.38 -56.10
C ILE A 376 75.03 4.58 -57.21
N THR A 377 76.18 5.09 -57.68
CA THR A 377 76.90 4.59 -58.85
C THR A 377 78.13 3.72 -58.54
N GLY A 378 78.33 3.30 -57.28
CA GLY A 378 79.50 2.51 -56.86
C GLY A 378 79.11 1.25 -56.09
N ALA A 379 79.77 0.12 -56.40
CA ALA A 379 79.46 -1.20 -55.85
C ALA A 379 79.48 -1.24 -54.30
N ASP A 380 80.48 -0.61 -53.67
CA ASP A 380 80.59 -0.58 -52.20
C ASP A 380 79.45 0.20 -51.53
N ARG A 381 79.01 1.30 -52.15
CA ARG A 381 77.84 2.06 -51.66
C ARG A 381 76.54 1.29 -51.89
N ALA A 382 76.40 0.63 -53.04
CA ALA A 382 75.23 -0.19 -53.33
C ALA A 382 75.11 -1.35 -52.33
N ARG A 383 76.24 -1.98 -51.99
CA ARG A 383 76.33 -2.98 -50.92
C ARG A 383 75.95 -2.42 -49.55
N SER A 384 76.52 -1.29 -49.15
CA SER A 384 76.19 -0.63 -47.86
C SER A 384 74.69 -0.29 -47.73
N TYR A 385 74.04 0.13 -48.82
CA TYR A 385 72.59 0.37 -48.83
C TYR A 385 71.78 -0.93 -48.80
N GLY A 386 72.25 -2.01 -49.43
CA GLY A 386 71.66 -3.34 -49.29
C GLY A 386 71.76 -3.88 -47.85
N GLU A 387 72.90 -3.68 -47.20
CA GLU A 387 73.12 -4.03 -45.79
C GLU A 387 72.22 -3.20 -44.85
N LEU A 388 71.99 -1.92 -45.14
CA LEU A 388 71.03 -1.07 -44.42
C LEU A 388 69.58 -1.56 -44.57
N ILE A 389 69.15 -1.89 -45.80
CA ILE A 389 67.81 -2.45 -46.06
C ILE A 389 67.62 -3.78 -45.31
N LEU A 390 68.64 -4.65 -45.35
CA LEU A 390 68.62 -5.94 -44.64
C LEU A 390 68.53 -5.74 -43.12
N GLY A 391 69.30 -4.80 -42.56
CA GLY A 391 69.28 -4.47 -41.13
C GLY A 391 67.91 -3.97 -40.65
N GLU A 392 67.29 -3.03 -41.37
CA GLU A 392 65.95 -2.54 -41.03
C GLU A 392 64.85 -3.58 -41.29
N SER A 393 65.00 -4.45 -42.28
CA SER A 393 64.07 -5.57 -42.53
C SER A 393 64.11 -6.60 -41.40
N ASN A 394 65.30 -6.90 -40.88
CA ASN A 394 65.47 -7.77 -39.71
C ASN A 394 64.87 -7.13 -38.44
N LYS A 395 65.03 -5.82 -38.23
CA LYS A 395 64.37 -5.09 -37.13
C LYS A 395 62.84 -5.18 -37.22
N LEU A 396 62.28 -5.04 -38.43
CA LEU A 396 60.84 -5.20 -38.67
C LEU A 396 60.37 -6.62 -38.35
N ALA A 397 61.10 -7.66 -38.77
CA ALA A 397 60.77 -9.05 -38.44
C ALA A 397 60.71 -9.27 -36.92
N THR A 398 61.76 -8.90 -36.19
CA THR A 398 61.81 -8.98 -34.72
C THR A 398 60.68 -8.20 -34.04
N MET A 399 60.26 -7.06 -34.61
CA MET A 399 59.12 -6.30 -34.09
C MET A 399 57.79 -7.03 -34.33
N VAL A 400 57.57 -7.60 -35.51
CA VAL A 400 56.38 -8.42 -35.81
C VAL A 400 56.31 -9.64 -34.90
N ASP A 401 57.43 -10.33 -34.67
CA ASP A 401 57.48 -11.49 -33.76
C ASP A 401 57.09 -11.08 -32.33
N ARG A 402 57.62 -9.97 -31.82
CA ARG A 402 57.23 -9.41 -30.50
C ARG A 402 55.73 -9.09 -30.42
N LEU A 403 55.11 -8.59 -31.50
CA LEU A 403 53.66 -8.35 -31.55
C LEU A 403 52.85 -9.65 -31.55
N LEU A 404 53.30 -10.68 -32.26
CA LEU A 404 52.66 -12.00 -32.28
C LEU A 404 52.72 -12.65 -30.89
N VAL A 405 53.85 -12.55 -30.20
CA VAL A 405 54.02 -13.03 -28.81
C VAL A 405 53.10 -12.25 -27.85
N TYR A 406 53.10 -10.92 -27.91
CA TYR A 406 52.20 -10.10 -27.10
C TYR A 406 50.72 -10.42 -27.34
N SER A 407 50.32 -10.65 -28.61
CA SER A 407 48.96 -11.04 -28.97
C SER A 407 48.56 -12.40 -28.38
N ARG A 408 49.47 -13.39 -28.41
CA ARG A 408 49.26 -14.71 -27.78
C ARG A 408 49.10 -14.57 -26.26
N LEU A 409 50.02 -13.86 -25.59
CA LEU A 409 49.98 -13.62 -24.14
C LEU A 409 48.76 -12.80 -23.69
N SER A 410 48.25 -11.91 -24.56
CA SER A 410 47.03 -11.14 -24.30
C SER A 410 45.74 -11.93 -24.54
N SER A 411 45.82 -13.05 -25.26
CA SER A 411 44.69 -13.94 -25.48
C SER A 411 44.43 -14.80 -24.25
N HIS A 412 43.17 -14.97 -23.83
CA HIS A 412 42.79 -15.83 -22.70
C HIS A 412 42.84 -17.33 -23.05
N LYS A 413 43.76 -17.75 -23.92
CA LYS A 413 43.99 -19.18 -24.18
C LYS A 413 44.75 -19.78 -23.00
N PRO A 414 44.39 -20.98 -22.51
CA PRO A 414 45.20 -21.66 -21.50
C PRO A 414 46.59 -21.93 -22.07
N ILE A 415 47.62 -21.60 -21.29
CA ILE A 415 49.01 -21.97 -21.58
C ILE A 415 49.15 -23.45 -21.22
N GLU A 416 49.55 -24.29 -22.17
CA GLU A 416 49.79 -25.71 -21.93
C GLU A 416 51.20 -25.89 -21.36
N PHE A 417 51.29 -26.48 -20.16
CA PHE A 417 52.55 -26.71 -19.46
C PHE A 417 53.01 -28.15 -19.66
N GLU A 418 54.10 -28.34 -20.41
CA GLU A 418 54.79 -29.63 -20.58
C GLU A 418 56.01 -29.74 -19.65
N LEU A 419 56.52 -30.97 -19.48
CA LEU A 419 57.73 -31.23 -18.68
C LEU A 419 58.96 -31.11 -19.58
N LEU A 420 59.82 -30.14 -19.29
CA LEU A 420 60.94 -29.72 -20.14
C LEU A 420 62.26 -29.81 -19.36
N ASP A 421 63.33 -30.31 -20.00
CA ASP A 421 64.68 -30.11 -19.46
C ASP A 421 65.16 -28.69 -19.82
N LEU A 422 65.20 -27.82 -18.81
CA LEU A 422 65.68 -26.45 -18.96
C LEU A 422 67.14 -26.40 -19.41
N ARG A 423 67.96 -27.41 -19.06
CA ARG A 423 69.35 -27.50 -19.52
C ARG A 423 69.41 -27.65 -21.03
N GLU A 424 68.65 -28.60 -21.59
CA GLU A 424 68.56 -28.83 -23.03
C GLU A 424 68.10 -27.56 -23.76
N LEU A 425 67.07 -26.89 -23.22
CA LEU A 425 66.51 -25.66 -23.78
C LEU A 425 67.54 -24.53 -23.85
N ILE A 426 68.30 -24.30 -22.77
CA ILE A 426 69.37 -23.28 -22.73
C ILE A 426 70.45 -23.58 -23.78
N TYR A 427 70.88 -24.83 -23.94
CA TYR A 427 71.86 -25.17 -24.98
C TYR A 427 71.31 -25.02 -26.41
N GLN A 428 70.02 -25.28 -26.64
CA GLN A 428 69.37 -25.05 -27.94
C GLN A 428 69.32 -23.57 -28.29
N VAL A 429 68.94 -22.71 -27.33
CA VAL A 429 68.95 -21.26 -27.51
C VAL A 429 70.38 -20.76 -27.75
N LEU A 430 71.36 -21.11 -26.90
CA LEU A 430 72.75 -20.65 -27.07
C LEU A 430 73.37 -21.05 -28.42
N LYS A 431 73.02 -22.23 -28.94
CA LYS A 431 73.45 -22.66 -30.29
C LYS A 431 72.88 -21.77 -31.40
N LEU A 432 71.70 -21.19 -31.22
CA LEU A 432 71.09 -20.25 -32.17
C LEU A 432 71.87 -18.92 -32.26
N TYR A 433 72.52 -18.52 -31.17
CA TYR A 433 73.27 -17.26 -31.04
C TYR A 433 74.79 -17.45 -31.10
N GLU A 434 75.29 -18.67 -31.31
CA GLU A 434 76.72 -19.05 -31.25
C GLU A 434 77.62 -18.14 -32.10
N THR A 435 77.23 -17.86 -33.34
CA THR A 435 77.95 -16.94 -34.25
C THR A 435 78.04 -15.53 -33.68
N GLN A 436 76.91 -15.00 -33.18
CA GLN A 436 76.80 -13.61 -32.71
C GLN A 436 77.58 -13.41 -31.40
N LEU A 437 77.52 -14.39 -30.50
CA LEU A 437 78.30 -14.41 -29.26
C LEU A 437 79.81 -14.49 -29.55
N THR A 438 80.21 -15.25 -30.58
CA THR A 438 81.61 -15.37 -30.99
C THR A 438 82.13 -14.10 -31.65
N GLU A 439 81.36 -13.49 -32.57
CA GLU A 439 81.71 -12.22 -33.23
C GLU A 439 81.82 -11.06 -32.22
N ALA A 440 80.96 -11.03 -31.20
CA ALA A 440 81.00 -10.05 -30.12
C ALA A 440 81.95 -10.43 -28.94
N ALA A 441 82.72 -11.53 -29.08
CA ALA A 441 83.70 -12.02 -28.11
C ALA A 441 83.16 -12.27 -26.68
N PHE A 442 81.87 -12.61 -26.53
CA PHE A 442 81.29 -12.98 -25.25
C PHE A 442 81.72 -14.38 -24.81
N ARG A 443 82.00 -14.55 -23.52
CA ARG A 443 82.09 -15.87 -22.88
C ARG A 443 80.79 -16.15 -22.14
N VAL A 444 80.11 -17.23 -22.52
CA VAL A 444 78.94 -17.75 -21.82
C VAL A 444 79.33 -19.05 -21.11
N GLU A 445 79.00 -19.15 -19.83
CA GLU A 445 79.24 -20.35 -19.02
C GLU A 445 77.90 -20.89 -18.50
N VAL A 446 77.62 -22.17 -18.75
CA VAL A 446 76.38 -22.84 -18.32
C VAL A 446 76.70 -23.85 -17.21
N ILE A 447 76.45 -23.46 -15.96
CA ILE A 447 76.70 -24.30 -14.79
C ILE A 447 75.46 -25.13 -14.46
N ALA A 448 75.23 -26.20 -15.24
CA ALA A 448 74.10 -27.12 -15.07
C ALA A 448 74.58 -28.60 -15.15
N PRO A 449 75.09 -29.18 -14.04
CA PRO A 449 75.70 -30.51 -14.07
C PRO A 449 74.71 -31.66 -14.36
N HIS A 450 73.44 -31.51 -13.99
CA HIS A 450 72.37 -32.49 -14.19
C HIS A 450 71.20 -31.86 -14.99
N PRO A 451 70.35 -32.66 -15.65
CA PRO A 451 69.08 -32.20 -16.22
C PRO A 451 68.21 -31.48 -15.17
N VAL A 452 67.54 -30.39 -15.58
CA VAL A 452 66.71 -29.56 -14.70
C VAL A 452 65.30 -29.55 -15.26
N TYR A 453 64.48 -30.50 -14.82
CA TYR A 453 63.11 -30.62 -15.29
C TYR A 453 62.20 -29.56 -14.66
N ILE A 454 61.59 -28.73 -15.51
CA ILE A 454 60.58 -27.74 -15.12
C ILE A 454 59.27 -28.02 -15.85
N ARG A 455 58.15 -27.49 -15.31
CA ARG A 455 56.90 -27.37 -16.07
C ARG A 455 56.84 -25.99 -16.72
N GLY A 456 56.68 -25.94 -18.04
CA GLY A 456 56.60 -24.69 -18.80
C GLY A 456 55.96 -24.87 -20.16
N ASP A 457 55.58 -23.76 -20.80
CA ASP A 457 55.38 -23.74 -22.25
C ASP A 457 56.74 -23.52 -22.92
N ARG A 458 57.12 -24.44 -23.81
CA ARG A 458 58.39 -24.41 -24.51
C ARG A 458 58.56 -23.14 -25.33
N GLN A 459 57.54 -22.71 -26.08
CA GLN A 459 57.66 -21.54 -26.97
C GLN A 459 57.88 -20.25 -26.17
N THR A 460 57.15 -20.05 -25.07
CA THR A 460 57.34 -18.89 -24.19
C THR A 460 58.71 -18.90 -23.50
N LEU A 461 59.22 -20.08 -23.12
CA LEU A 461 60.55 -20.21 -22.51
C LEU A 461 61.69 -19.98 -23.51
N ASP A 462 61.61 -20.52 -24.72
CA ASP A 462 62.56 -20.24 -25.81
C ASP A 462 62.66 -18.72 -26.06
N LEU A 463 61.51 -18.05 -26.13
CA LEU A 463 61.41 -16.60 -26.29
C LEU A 463 61.97 -15.83 -25.09
N ALA A 464 61.71 -16.29 -23.86
CA ALA A 464 62.23 -15.63 -22.66
C ALA A 464 63.76 -15.74 -22.58
N LEU A 465 64.31 -16.93 -22.88
CA LEU A 465 65.75 -17.19 -22.90
C LEU A 465 66.47 -16.44 -24.04
N GLY A 466 65.85 -16.32 -25.22
CA GLY A 466 66.41 -15.54 -26.34
C GLY A 466 66.32 -14.01 -26.21
N ASN A 467 65.65 -13.50 -25.17
CA ASN A 467 65.61 -12.07 -24.83
C ASN A 467 66.57 -11.68 -23.67
N LEU A 468 67.19 -12.67 -23.01
CA LEU A 468 68.17 -12.49 -21.93
C LEU A 468 69.60 -12.39 -22.49
#